data_AF-A0A2L0EMB1-F1
#
_entry.id   AF-A0A2L0EMB1-F1
#
_cell.length_a   1.000
_cell.length_b   1.000
_cell.length_c   1.000
_cell.angle_alpha   90.00
_cell.angle_beta   90.00
_cell.angle_gamma   90.00
#
_symmetry.space_group_name_H-M   'P 1'
#
loop_
_entity.id
_entity.type
_entity.pdbx_description
1 polymer ?
#
loop_
_entity_poly.entity_id
_entity_poly.type
_entity_poly.pdbx_seq_one_letter_code
_entity_poly.pdbx_strand_id
1 'polypeptide(L)'
;MRSILSTGTVCGGLFFLTVVGLACTTEGTGGGVDPGGAAGECDPSAESGGGPAPSFPGSGMSGAGDPITAALDPGSCGAARLGVVVDGTTEVDCYYTNNDQTTPMAFVERVVEIAEGDELVHVRLTLNPAFVDNSYGETAIGWGGDADQDPGGPDPGGPGPGGGPKPKGHGGHTFKDLVGSDKAEFQITDGTGELVLDFYVDYVSVDDAKPSGYGSLGVLGGEGKMLVGDAGAIVAATTSIDRDLNACGYGAYTVDSPATDESYTPSDEAPNWDYRVVYDVWLRASAFGDAGFGDAVISYVHASPSKYPSDTVVVTPGPCPPTPCEDEDPPGGEGGEGGAAPGGDPGGDPGGEPTCRDQGGECQVNADCCSYSDYCLDGTCQPIEVPR
;
A
#
# COMPACT_ATOMS: atom_id res chain seq x y z
N MET A 1 -19.71 5.44 -33.57
CA MET A 1 -19.38 5.69 -35.00
C MET A 1 -19.93 7.03 -35.45
N ARG A 2 -19.12 8.10 -35.41
CA ARG A 2 -19.30 9.30 -36.23
C ARG A 2 -17.92 9.84 -36.59
N SER A 3 -17.58 9.73 -37.87
CA SER A 3 -16.39 10.30 -38.49
C SER A 3 -16.48 11.81 -38.57
N ILE A 4 -15.36 12.49 -38.31
CA ILE A 4 -15.08 13.82 -38.85
C ILE A 4 -13.75 13.71 -39.59
N LEU A 5 -13.84 13.80 -40.92
CA LEU A 5 -12.73 14.02 -41.84
C LEU A 5 -12.30 15.49 -41.72
N SER A 6 -11.00 15.74 -41.55
CA SER A 6 -10.37 16.98 -42.00
C SER A 6 -9.04 16.66 -42.67
N THR A 7 -9.05 16.80 -43.99
CA THR A 7 -7.88 16.82 -44.87
C THR A 7 -7.28 18.23 -44.89
N GLY A 8 -5.97 18.35 -44.66
CA GLY A 8 -5.22 19.59 -44.78
C GLY A 8 -3.72 19.35 -45.01
N THR A 9 -3.31 19.53 -46.26
CA THR A 9 -2.02 19.31 -46.93
C THR A 9 -0.82 20.16 -46.47
N VAL A 10 0.33 19.48 -46.29
CA VAL A 10 1.75 19.75 -46.68
C VAL A 10 2.33 21.18 -46.68
N CYS A 11 3.39 21.36 -45.87
CA CYS A 11 4.70 21.97 -46.18
C CYS A 11 5.62 21.65 -44.98
N GLY A 12 6.75 20.94 -45.07
CA GLY A 12 7.88 21.18 -45.95
C GLY A 12 8.91 22.06 -45.22
N GLY A 13 9.78 21.46 -44.39
CA GLY A 13 10.77 22.21 -43.61
C GLY A 13 11.79 21.31 -42.92
N LEU A 14 12.71 20.77 -43.72
CA LEU A 14 13.92 20.09 -43.26
C LEU A 14 14.86 21.14 -42.64
N PHE A 15 15.12 21.08 -41.33
CA PHE A 15 16.22 21.82 -40.71
C PHE A 15 17.12 20.82 -39.99
N PHE A 16 18.29 20.57 -40.59
CA PHE A 16 19.43 19.97 -39.92
C PHE A 16 20.01 21.02 -38.96
N LEU A 17 20.11 20.69 -37.67
CA LEU A 17 21.03 21.36 -36.76
C LEU A 17 21.93 20.31 -36.12
N THR A 18 23.15 20.23 -36.64
CA THR A 18 24.30 19.60 -35.98
C THR A 18 24.70 20.45 -34.77
N VAL A 19 24.65 19.87 -33.57
CA VAL A 19 25.39 20.39 -32.42
C VAL A 19 26.50 19.40 -32.07
N VAL A 20 27.70 19.97 -32.05
CA VAL A 20 28.99 19.36 -31.79
C VAL A 20 29.09 18.98 -30.32
N GLY A 21 29.65 17.81 -30.06
CA GLY A 21 29.82 17.28 -28.71
C GLY A 21 30.76 18.09 -27.83
N LEU A 22 30.58 17.93 -26.53
CA LEU A 22 31.63 18.13 -25.54
C LEU A 22 31.71 16.86 -24.69
N ALA A 23 32.79 16.12 -24.89
CA ALA A 23 33.21 15.07 -23.97
C ALA A 23 33.82 15.75 -22.73
N CYS A 24 33.27 15.48 -21.55
CA CYS A 24 33.94 15.75 -20.29
C CYS A 24 34.68 14.48 -19.86
N THR A 25 35.99 14.52 -20.00
CA THR A 25 36.94 13.60 -19.36
C THR A 25 37.06 13.94 -17.88
N THR A 26 36.78 12.99 -17.00
CA THR A 26 37.23 13.02 -15.60
C THR A 26 38.38 12.03 -15.42
N GLU A 27 39.58 12.58 -15.22
CA GLU A 27 40.77 11.87 -14.75
C GLU A 27 40.96 12.08 -13.24
N GLY A 28 41.40 11.03 -12.55
CA GLY A 28 42.07 11.07 -11.23
C GLY A 28 41.11 11.02 -10.04
N THR A 29 41.26 10.14 -9.05
CA THR A 29 42.50 9.68 -8.41
C THR A 29 42.31 8.31 -7.76
N GLY A 30 43.29 7.41 -7.95
CA GLY A 30 43.38 6.14 -7.24
C GLY A 30 44.08 6.26 -5.87
N GLY A 31 43.72 5.31 -5.01
CA GLY A 31 44.27 5.05 -3.67
C GLY A 31 43.15 4.49 -2.79
N GLY A 32 43.25 3.36 -2.10
CA GLY A 32 44.25 2.32 -1.95
C GLY A 32 43.53 1.08 -1.43
N VAL A 33 44.06 -0.11 -1.71
CA VAL A 33 43.47 -1.39 -1.28
C VAL A 33 43.96 -1.71 0.13
N ASP A 34 43.04 -1.83 1.08
CA ASP A 34 43.28 -2.46 2.39
C ASP A 34 42.45 -3.75 2.46
N PRO A 35 43.06 -4.93 2.69
CA PRO A 35 42.33 -6.18 2.89
C PRO A 35 42.27 -6.49 4.39
N GLY A 36 41.10 -6.29 5.00
CA GLY A 36 40.86 -6.63 6.39
C GLY A 36 39.38 -6.80 6.65
N GLY A 37 38.94 -8.05 6.72
CA GLY A 37 37.54 -8.42 6.92
C GLY A 37 36.98 -7.93 8.26
N ALA A 38 35.71 -7.57 8.22
CA ALA A 38 34.81 -7.55 9.36
C ALA A 38 33.47 -8.12 8.87
N ALA A 39 32.90 -9.03 9.67
CA ALA A 39 31.54 -9.50 9.50
C ALA A 39 30.60 -8.29 9.47
N GLY A 40 29.66 -8.27 8.53
CA GLY A 40 28.69 -7.20 8.39
C GLY A 40 27.71 -7.22 9.56
N GLU A 41 27.94 -6.36 10.54
CA GLU A 41 26.88 -5.91 11.44
C GLU A 41 25.91 -5.06 10.61
N CYS A 42 24.61 -5.36 10.68
CA CYS A 42 23.55 -4.48 10.20
C CYS A 42 23.56 -3.20 11.05
N ASP A 43 24.45 -2.28 10.73
CA ASP A 43 24.40 -0.91 11.23
C ASP A 43 23.30 -0.18 10.44
N PRO A 44 22.19 0.26 11.08
CA PRO A 44 21.22 1.15 10.45
C PRO A 44 21.83 2.56 10.33
N SER A 45 22.92 2.67 9.58
CA SER A 45 23.58 3.92 9.28
C SER A 45 22.86 4.59 8.11
N ALA A 46 21.89 5.45 8.46
CA ALA A 46 21.57 6.74 7.86
C ALA A 46 21.83 7.00 6.36
N GLU A 47 21.57 6.04 5.48
CA GLU A 47 21.42 6.28 4.04
C GLU A 47 19.92 6.38 3.78
N SER A 48 19.46 7.50 3.18
CA SER A 48 18.06 7.74 2.83
C SER A 48 17.63 6.89 1.62
N GLY A 49 17.85 5.58 1.68
CA GLY A 49 17.27 4.61 0.77
C GLY A 49 15.93 4.17 1.36
N GLY A 50 14.84 4.46 0.65
CA GLY A 50 13.48 4.10 1.07
C GLY A 50 13.40 2.63 1.46
N GLY A 51 13.04 2.38 2.73
CA GLY A 51 12.71 1.02 3.16
C GLY A 51 11.47 0.51 2.40
N PRO A 52 11.23 -0.81 2.38
CA PRO A 52 10.04 -1.36 1.74
C PRO A 52 8.78 -0.79 2.40
N ALA A 53 7.73 -0.59 1.60
CA ALA A 53 6.44 -0.13 2.12
C ALA A 53 5.92 -1.09 3.20
N PRO A 54 5.24 -0.59 4.25
CA PRO A 54 4.55 -1.46 5.19
C PRO A 54 3.55 -2.36 4.45
N SER A 55 3.49 -3.63 4.84
CA SER A 55 2.47 -4.53 4.31
C SER A 55 1.19 -4.41 5.15
N PHE A 56 0.13 -3.83 4.57
CA PHE A 56 -1.22 -3.96 5.11
C PHE A 56 -1.92 -5.17 4.49
N PRO A 57 -2.66 -5.99 5.29
CA PRO A 57 -3.38 -7.15 4.77
C PRO A 57 -4.53 -6.72 3.84
N GLY A 58 -5.06 -7.69 3.09
CA GLY A 58 -6.28 -7.50 2.30
C GLY A 58 -6.07 -6.99 0.88
N SER A 59 -4.87 -7.07 0.31
CA SER A 59 -4.60 -6.72 -1.09
C SER A 59 -5.20 -7.66 -2.15
N GLY A 60 -5.84 -8.76 -1.71
CA GLY A 60 -6.31 -9.81 -2.60
C GLY A 60 -5.16 -10.50 -3.34
N MET A 61 -5.49 -11.13 -4.47
CA MET A 61 -4.57 -11.82 -5.38
C MET A 61 -4.30 -11.02 -6.67
N SER A 62 -4.73 -9.76 -6.71
CA SER A 62 -4.60 -8.88 -7.88
C SER A 62 -3.18 -8.41 -8.16
N GLY A 63 -2.26 -8.57 -7.21
CA GLY A 63 -0.93 -7.93 -7.24
C GLY A 63 -0.97 -6.45 -6.83
N ALA A 64 -2.12 -5.88 -6.48
CA ALA A 64 -2.21 -4.50 -5.99
C ALA A 64 -1.49 -4.28 -4.64
N GLY A 65 -1.15 -5.37 -3.95
CA GLY A 65 -0.33 -5.35 -2.73
C GLY A 65 1.16 -5.22 -2.98
N ASP A 66 1.62 -5.44 -4.21
CA ASP A 66 3.03 -5.27 -4.56
C ASP A 66 3.41 -3.78 -4.49
N PRO A 67 4.66 -3.47 -4.12
CA PRO A 67 5.16 -2.10 -4.20
C PRO A 67 4.89 -1.50 -5.57
N ILE A 68 4.54 -0.21 -5.62
CA ILE A 68 4.27 0.41 -6.92
C ILE A 68 5.49 0.27 -7.83
N THR A 69 5.24 -0.26 -9.04
CA THR A 69 6.23 -0.33 -10.10
C THR A 69 5.77 0.57 -11.23
N ALA A 70 6.73 1.11 -11.97
CA ALA A 70 6.42 1.85 -13.19
C ALA A 70 5.49 1.04 -14.12
N ALA A 71 4.57 1.76 -14.75
CA ALA A 71 3.62 1.34 -15.75
C ALA A 71 2.43 0.52 -15.27
N LEU A 72 1.93 0.81 -14.07
CA LEU A 72 0.61 0.36 -13.65
C LEU A 72 -0.45 1.08 -14.47
N ASP A 73 -1.28 0.31 -15.17
CA ASP A 73 -2.45 0.84 -15.88
C ASP A 73 -3.53 1.23 -14.86
N PRO A 74 -3.98 2.51 -14.80
CA PRO A 74 -5.05 2.94 -13.92
C PRO A 74 -6.36 2.16 -14.10
N GLY A 75 -6.57 1.57 -15.29
CA GLY A 75 -7.73 0.74 -15.60
C GLY A 75 -7.57 -0.75 -15.32
N SER A 76 -6.47 -1.18 -14.68
CA SER A 76 -6.17 -2.59 -14.46
C SER A 76 -6.58 -3.12 -13.09
N CYS A 77 -6.81 -4.43 -13.02
CA CYS A 77 -7.02 -5.16 -11.78
C CYS A 77 -5.67 -5.51 -11.11
N GLY A 78 -4.82 -4.52 -10.84
CA GLY A 78 -3.62 -4.65 -10.00
C GLY A 78 -2.34 -5.18 -10.66
N ALA A 79 -2.43 -6.07 -11.65
CA ALA A 79 -1.25 -6.75 -12.22
C ALA A 79 -0.83 -6.32 -13.64
N ALA A 80 -1.53 -5.39 -14.29
CA ALA A 80 -1.17 -5.04 -15.68
C ALA A 80 0.01 -4.06 -15.70
N ARG A 81 1.20 -4.59 -16.01
CA ARG A 81 2.39 -3.80 -16.32
C ARG A 81 2.37 -3.42 -17.81
N LEU A 82 2.05 -2.18 -18.12
CA LEU A 82 2.08 -1.61 -19.47
C LEU A 82 3.31 -0.71 -19.68
N GLY A 83 4.52 -1.20 -19.40
CA GLY A 83 5.71 -0.38 -19.68
C GLY A 83 7.05 -0.95 -19.24
N VAL A 84 8.08 -0.13 -19.47
CA VAL A 84 9.48 -0.40 -19.13
C VAL A 84 9.79 0.40 -17.88
N VAL A 85 10.30 -0.26 -16.83
CA VAL A 85 10.80 0.42 -15.63
C VAL A 85 12.00 1.28 -16.04
N VAL A 86 11.91 2.58 -15.83
CA VAL A 86 12.91 3.55 -16.33
C VAL A 86 14.10 3.71 -15.37
N ASP A 87 14.16 2.88 -14.32
CA ASP A 87 14.88 3.10 -13.06
C ASP A 87 13.95 3.80 -12.07
N GLY A 88 13.86 3.30 -10.84
CA GLY A 88 12.81 3.76 -9.93
C GLY A 88 12.83 2.99 -8.63
N THR A 89 13.70 3.40 -7.72
CA THR A 89 13.51 3.10 -6.31
C THR A 89 12.21 3.75 -5.87
N THR A 90 11.21 2.94 -5.53
CA THR A 90 10.00 3.41 -4.88
C THR A 90 10.40 4.09 -3.57
N GLU A 91 9.99 5.34 -3.38
CA GLU A 91 10.13 6.00 -2.09
C GLU A 91 8.84 5.84 -1.30
N VAL A 92 8.96 5.68 0.02
CA VAL A 92 7.83 5.39 0.91
C VAL A 92 7.91 6.28 2.14
N ASP A 93 6.83 6.99 2.43
CA ASP A 93 6.65 7.72 3.67
C ASP A 93 5.50 7.15 4.49
N CYS A 94 5.74 6.94 5.79
CA CYS A 94 4.76 6.41 6.72
C CYS A 94 4.17 7.51 7.58
N TYR A 95 2.87 7.42 7.82
CA TYR A 95 2.11 8.45 8.51
C TYR A 95 1.50 7.88 9.78
N TYR A 96 1.70 8.59 10.89
CA TYR A 96 1.33 8.15 12.23
C TYR A 96 0.34 9.12 12.85
N THR A 97 -0.48 8.62 13.76
CA THR A 97 -1.31 9.51 14.59
C THR A 97 -0.46 10.09 15.72
N ASN A 98 -0.86 11.24 16.26
CA ASN A 98 -0.16 11.82 17.41
C ASN A 98 -0.15 10.92 18.66
N ASN A 99 -1.06 9.94 18.74
CA ASN A 99 -1.22 9.07 19.89
C ASN A 99 -0.56 7.69 19.71
N ASP A 100 -0.17 7.33 18.49
CA ASP A 100 0.46 6.05 18.16
C ASP A 100 1.49 6.26 17.04
N GLN A 101 2.77 6.09 17.42
CA GLN A 101 3.93 6.17 16.51
C GLN A 101 4.54 4.79 16.21
N THR A 102 3.84 3.72 16.54
CA THR A 102 4.29 2.34 16.34
C THR A 102 3.57 1.67 15.17
N THR A 103 2.30 2.02 14.96
CA THR A 103 1.48 1.51 13.86
C THR A 103 1.20 2.64 12.87
N PRO A 104 1.68 2.55 11.61
CA PRO A 104 1.36 3.56 10.61
C PRO A 104 -0.14 3.53 10.32
N MET A 105 -0.75 4.71 10.32
CA MET A 105 -2.14 4.95 9.97
C MET A 105 -2.36 4.93 8.45
N ALA A 106 -1.33 5.31 7.71
CA ALA A 106 -1.26 5.25 6.27
C ALA A 106 0.21 5.23 5.82
N PHE A 107 0.44 4.90 4.56
CA PHE A 107 1.71 5.18 3.90
C PHE A 107 1.46 5.69 2.49
N VAL A 108 2.42 6.48 2.00
CA VAL A 108 2.46 7.01 0.64
C VAL A 108 3.66 6.40 -0.06
N GLU A 109 3.42 5.75 -1.19
CA GLU A 109 4.45 5.31 -2.12
C GLU A 109 4.52 6.28 -3.31
N ARG A 110 5.71 6.49 -3.86
CA ARG A 110 5.91 7.29 -5.07
C ARG A 110 6.98 6.69 -5.98
N VAL A 111 6.75 6.80 -7.29
CA VAL A 111 7.71 6.41 -8.32
C VAL A 111 7.59 7.34 -9.52
N VAL A 112 8.73 7.68 -10.12
CA VAL A 112 8.78 8.38 -11.41
C VAL A 112 8.80 7.33 -12.52
N GLU A 113 7.96 7.51 -13.53
CA GLU A 113 7.80 6.58 -14.63
C GLU A 113 7.67 7.28 -15.98
N ILE A 114 7.88 6.54 -17.06
CA ILE A 114 7.54 7.00 -18.42
C ILE A 114 6.37 6.18 -18.92
N ALA A 115 5.25 6.84 -19.19
CA ALA A 115 4.04 6.24 -19.74
C ALA A 115 3.63 7.00 -21.01
N GLU A 116 3.38 6.27 -22.10
CA GLU A 116 3.00 6.82 -23.41
C GLU A 116 3.93 7.92 -23.98
N GLY A 117 5.17 7.99 -23.48
CA GLY A 117 6.16 8.99 -23.89
C GLY A 117 6.20 10.25 -23.02
N ASP A 118 5.33 10.33 -22.01
CA ASP A 118 5.35 11.37 -20.99
C ASP A 118 5.99 10.86 -19.70
N GLU A 119 6.73 11.73 -19.02
CA GLU A 119 7.26 11.48 -17.68
C GLU A 119 6.18 11.80 -16.64
N LEU A 120 5.83 10.80 -15.83
CA LEU A 120 4.80 10.87 -14.81
C LEU A 120 5.39 10.59 -13.43
N VAL A 121 4.74 11.12 -12.41
CA VAL A 121 4.90 10.71 -11.02
C VAL A 121 3.65 9.95 -10.62
N HIS A 122 3.79 8.66 -10.32
CA HIS A 122 2.72 7.86 -9.75
C HIS A 122 2.86 7.91 -8.22
N VAL A 123 1.80 8.39 -7.56
CA VAL A 123 1.68 8.44 -6.10
C VAL A 123 0.54 7.53 -5.67
N ARG A 124 0.79 6.64 -4.72
CA ARG A 124 -0.20 5.77 -4.09
C ARG A 124 -0.30 6.08 -2.61
N LEU A 125 -1.52 6.33 -2.13
CA LEU A 125 -1.85 6.36 -0.71
C LEU A 125 -2.58 5.08 -0.33
N THR A 126 -2.08 4.39 0.69
CA THR A 126 -2.74 3.21 1.28
C THR A 126 -3.08 3.50 2.73
N LEU A 127 -4.36 3.37 3.09
CA LEU A 127 -4.82 3.53 4.48
C LEU A 127 -4.75 2.20 5.23
N ASN A 128 -4.51 2.26 6.53
CA ASN A 128 -4.48 1.08 7.39
C ASN A 128 -5.91 0.49 7.54
N PRO A 129 -6.13 -0.81 7.25
CA PRO A 129 -7.41 -1.50 7.45
C PRO A 129 -7.96 -1.46 8.88
N ALA A 130 -7.12 -1.18 9.88
CA ALA A 130 -7.57 -0.93 11.25
C ALA A 130 -8.34 0.40 11.39
N PHE A 131 -8.16 1.35 10.47
CA PHE A 131 -8.89 2.61 10.40
C PHE A 131 -10.10 2.53 9.46
N VAL A 132 -9.89 2.02 8.24
CA VAL A 132 -10.93 1.87 7.20
C VAL A 132 -10.48 0.84 6.16
N ASP A 133 -11.43 0.13 5.57
CA ASP A 133 -11.27 -0.92 4.57
C ASP A 133 -12.55 -0.99 3.68
N ASN A 134 -12.51 -1.81 2.63
CA ASN A 134 -13.59 -2.05 1.67
C ASN A 134 -14.47 -3.26 2.03
N SER A 135 -14.66 -3.56 3.31
CA SER A 135 -15.66 -4.51 3.81
C SER A 135 -16.89 -3.74 4.28
N TYR A 136 -18.04 -4.01 3.69
CA TYR A 136 -19.28 -3.28 3.97
C TYR A 136 -20.51 -4.17 3.76
N GLY A 137 -21.66 -3.70 4.24
CA GLY A 137 -22.91 -4.46 4.25
C GLY A 137 -22.90 -5.52 5.34
N GLU A 138 -23.50 -6.67 5.07
CA GLU A 138 -23.53 -7.82 6.00
C GLU A 138 -22.14 -8.42 6.26
N THR A 139 -21.16 -8.13 5.40
CA THR A 139 -19.78 -8.63 5.46
C THR A 139 -18.79 -7.64 6.06
N ALA A 140 -19.26 -6.50 6.60
CA ALA A 140 -18.40 -5.49 7.21
C ALA A 140 -17.64 -6.05 8.43
N ILE A 141 -16.35 -5.70 8.55
CA ILE A 141 -15.47 -6.19 9.62
C ILE A 141 -15.00 -5.03 10.49
N GLY A 142 -15.24 -5.07 11.79
CA GLY A 142 -14.69 -4.10 12.74
C GLY A 142 -15.49 -2.79 12.89
N TRP A 143 -16.58 -2.58 12.14
CA TRP A 143 -17.58 -1.56 12.46
C TRP A 143 -18.65 -2.15 13.35
N GLY A 144 -18.54 -1.86 14.65
CA GLY A 144 -19.38 -2.40 15.72
C GLY A 144 -20.86 -2.50 15.34
N GLY A 145 -21.34 -3.74 15.30
CA GLY A 145 -22.75 -4.11 15.28
C GLY A 145 -23.06 -5.02 16.46
N ASP A 146 -23.07 -4.48 17.69
CA ASP A 146 -23.92 -5.07 18.74
C ASP A 146 -25.37 -4.70 18.41
N ALA A 147 -25.91 -5.30 17.36
CA ALA A 147 -27.30 -5.12 16.98
C ALA A 147 -27.88 -6.40 16.36
N ASP A 148 -27.75 -7.53 17.07
CA ASP A 148 -28.82 -8.53 17.10
C ASP A 148 -28.84 -9.37 18.41
N GLN A 149 -29.74 -8.95 19.31
CA GLN A 149 -30.71 -9.78 20.06
C GLN A 149 -30.23 -10.87 21.05
N ASP A 150 -30.23 -10.53 22.34
CA ASP A 150 -30.91 -11.38 23.34
C ASP A 150 -31.94 -10.55 24.14
N PRO A 151 -33.27 -10.76 23.95
CA PRO A 151 -34.28 -10.15 24.78
C PRO A 151 -34.55 -11.05 26.00
N GLY A 152 -33.62 -11.18 26.94
CA GLY A 152 -33.98 -11.73 28.25
C GLY A 152 -32.89 -12.41 29.07
N GLY A 153 -31.97 -11.63 29.65
CA GLY A 153 -31.16 -12.10 30.77
C GLY A 153 -30.80 -10.96 31.72
N PRO A 154 -31.11 -11.03 33.03
CA PRO A 154 -30.62 -10.05 33.99
C PRO A 154 -29.12 -10.26 34.22
N ASP A 155 -28.37 -9.21 33.90
CA ASP A 155 -26.93 -9.01 34.09
C ASP A 155 -26.47 -9.25 35.55
N PRO A 156 -25.42 -10.07 35.77
CA PRO A 156 -24.64 -10.02 36.98
C PRO A 156 -23.14 -9.80 36.68
N GLY A 157 -22.74 -8.55 36.44
CA GLY A 157 -21.75 -7.92 37.31
C GLY A 157 -20.33 -7.67 36.79
N GLY A 158 -19.90 -6.42 36.98
CA GLY A 158 -18.57 -6.07 37.47
C GLY A 158 -17.50 -5.71 36.43
N PRO A 159 -16.90 -4.50 36.48
CA PRO A 159 -15.82 -4.13 35.57
C PRO A 159 -14.47 -4.75 35.99
N GLY A 160 -13.87 -5.53 35.09
CA GLY A 160 -12.48 -5.98 35.20
C GLY A 160 -11.48 -4.87 34.79
N PRO A 161 -10.27 -4.82 35.37
CA PRO A 161 -9.27 -3.81 35.03
C PRO A 161 -8.41 -4.28 33.84
N GLY A 162 -8.40 -3.53 32.73
CA GLY A 162 -7.39 -3.75 31.67
C GLY A 162 -7.80 -3.43 30.22
N GLY A 163 -9.08 -3.22 29.93
CA GLY A 163 -9.50 -2.85 28.57
C GLY A 163 -9.28 -1.37 28.30
N GLY A 164 -8.41 -1.04 27.33
CA GLY A 164 -8.47 0.25 26.65
C GLY A 164 -9.87 0.50 26.07
N PRO A 165 -10.23 1.74 25.71
CA PRO A 165 -11.55 2.03 25.17
C PRO A 165 -11.83 1.17 23.93
N LYS A 166 -12.78 0.23 24.00
CA LYS A 166 -13.31 -0.44 22.81
C LYS A 166 -13.87 0.65 21.88
N PRO A 167 -13.47 0.70 20.60
CA PRO A 167 -14.02 1.68 19.67
C PRO A 167 -15.52 1.45 19.56
N LYS A 168 -16.30 2.46 19.90
CA LYS A 168 -17.73 2.50 19.60
C LYS A 168 -17.87 2.82 18.12
N GLY A 169 -17.73 1.82 17.26
CA GLY A 169 -18.05 1.96 15.85
C GLY A 169 -19.49 2.48 15.69
N HIS A 170 -19.70 3.35 14.71
CA HIS A 170 -21.04 3.67 14.24
C HIS A 170 -21.69 2.37 13.74
N GLY A 171 -22.98 2.16 14.05
CA GLY A 171 -23.67 0.91 13.78
C GLY A 171 -23.65 0.54 12.30
N GLY A 172 -22.81 -0.43 11.93
CA GLY A 172 -22.61 -0.91 10.57
C GLY A 172 -21.80 0.04 9.67
N HIS A 173 -21.31 -0.52 8.57
CA HIS A 173 -20.69 0.20 7.45
C HIS A 173 -21.32 -0.33 6.17
N THR A 174 -21.91 0.53 5.35
CA THR A 174 -22.62 0.16 4.12
C THR A 174 -21.91 0.74 2.90
N PHE A 175 -22.15 0.15 1.73
CA PHE A 175 -21.61 0.70 0.48
C PHE A 175 -21.97 2.18 0.26
N LYS A 176 -23.14 2.62 0.74
CA LYS A 176 -23.57 4.01 0.61
C LYS A 176 -22.81 4.98 1.51
N ASP A 177 -22.15 4.48 2.55
CA ASP A 177 -21.32 5.32 3.39
C ASP A 177 -20.00 5.67 2.68
N LEU A 178 -19.53 4.82 1.76
CA LEU A 178 -18.41 5.14 0.88
C LEU A 178 -18.79 6.22 -0.15
N VAL A 179 -19.99 6.09 -0.73
CA VAL A 179 -20.46 6.98 -1.80
C VAL A 179 -20.84 8.35 -1.26
N GLY A 180 -20.14 9.39 -1.67
CA GLY A 180 -20.50 10.76 -1.30
C GLY A 180 -19.84 11.27 -0.01
N SER A 181 -18.84 10.56 0.50
CA SER A 181 -18.22 10.85 1.81
C SER A 181 -16.69 10.83 1.72
N ASP A 182 -16.15 9.68 1.35
CA ASP A 182 -14.74 9.38 1.50
C ASP A 182 -13.91 10.04 0.41
N LYS A 183 -12.77 10.61 0.82
CA LYS A 183 -11.80 11.31 -0.03
C LYS A 183 -10.45 11.39 0.66
N ALA A 184 -9.40 11.58 -0.13
CA ALA A 184 -8.05 11.86 0.37
C ALA A 184 -7.55 13.22 -0.12
N GLU A 185 -6.89 13.97 0.76
CA GLU A 185 -6.13 15.19 0.39
C GLU A 185 -4.70 14.80 0.01
N PHE A 186 -4.20 15.36 -1.07
CA PHE A 186 -2.80 15.26 -1.47
C PHE A 186 -2.21 16.66 -1.60
N GLN A 187 -1.10 16.89 -0.91
CA GLN A 187 -0.30 18.11 -1.04
C GLN A 187 1.02 17.77 -1.70
N ILE A 188 1.25 18.28 -2.91
CA ILE A 188 2.41 17.94 -3.74
C ILE A 188 3.34 19.14 -3.84
N THR A 189 4.61 18.94 -3.53
CA THR A 189 5.66 19.96 -3.62
C THR A 189 6.61 19.71 -4.78
N ASP A 190 7.31 20.76 -5.23
CA ASP A 190 8.46 20.61 -6.12
C ASP A 190 9.77 20.34 -5.34
N GLY A 191 10.87 20.09 -6.06
CA GLY A 191 12.19 19.83 -5.47
C GLY A 191 12.78 20.98 -4.66
N THR A 192 12.14 22.16 -4.63
CA THR A 192 12.50 23.27 -3.72
C THR A 192 11.65 23.31 -2.45
N GLY A 193 10.62 22.46 -2.36
CA GLY A 193 9.65 22.41 -1.27
C GLY A 193 8.48 23.39 -1.43
N GLU A 194 8.29 23.99 -2.61
CA GLU A 194 7.13 24.85 -2.88
C GLU A 194 5.89 23.99 -3.16
N LEU A 195 4.75 24.31 -2.54
CA LEU A 195 3.47 23.64 -2.82
C LEU A 195 2.99 23.97 -4.23
N VAL A 196 2.95 22.96 -5.10
CA VAL A 196 2.55 23.08 -6.52
C VAL A 196 1.11 22.63 -6.73
N LEU A 197 0.71 21.50 -6.13
CA LEU A 197 -0.64 20.95 -6.24
C LEU A 197 -1.20 20.69 -4.84
N ASP A 198 -2.49 20.98 -4.65
CA ASP A 198 -3.24 20.61 -3.45
C ASP A 198 -4.65 20.23 -3.90
N PHE A 199 -5.09 19.01 -3.62
CA PHE A 199 -6.35 18.50 -4.13
C PHE A 199 -6.93 17.35 -3.32
N TYR A 200 -8.26 17.20 -3.43
CA TYR A 200 -9.00 16.02 -3.00
C TYR A 200 -9.21 15.06 -4.16
N VAL A 201 -9.04 13.77 -3.89
CA VAL A 201 -9.45 12.67 -4.77
C VAL A 201 -10.72 12.04 -4.20
N ASP A 202 -11.77 11.97 -5.02
CA ASP A 202 -13.01 11.25 -4.77
C ASP A 202 -12.76 9.74 -4.59
N TYR A 203 -13.30 9.13 -3.53
CA TYR A 203 -13.12 7.69 -3.34
C TYR A 203 -13.98 6.89 -4.32
N VAL A 204 -15.30 7.14 -4.30
CA VAL A 204 -16.27 6.54 -5.20
C VAL A 204 -17.53 7.41 -5.27
N SER A 205 -18.03 7.59 -6.47
CA SER A 205 -19.23 8.35 -6.77
C SER A 205 -20.11 7.59 -7.76
N VAL A 206 -21.37 8.02 -7.88
CA VAL A 206 -22.26 7.52 -8.96
C VAL A 206 -21.67 7.93 -10.30
N ASP A 207 -21.46 6.95 -11.18
CA ASP A 207 -20.98 7.15 -12.55
C ASP A 207 -21.67 6.17 -13.50
N ASP A 208 -22.71 6.66 -14.18
CA ASP A 208 -23.46 5.89 -15.18
C ASP A 208 -22.61 5.48 -16.40
N ALA A 209 -21.41 6.04 -16.56
CA ALA A 209 -20.48 5.62 -17.61
C ALA A 209 -19.72 4.33 -17.25
N LYS A 210 -19.71 3.94 -15.98
CA LYS A 210 -19.00 2.75 -15.48
C LYS A 210 -19.91 1.52 -15.49
N PRO A 211 -19.36 0.30 -15.73
CA PRO A 211 -20.15 -0.92 -15.75
C PRO A 211 -20.92 -1.20 -14.45
N SER A 212 -20.35 -0.85 -13.30
CA SER A 212 -20.99 -0.99 -11.98
C SER A 212 -22.02 0.11 -11.67
N GLY A 213 -22.04 1.20 -12.45
CA GLY A 213 -22.77 2.43 -12.12
C GLY A 213 -22.06 3.33 -11.09
N TYR A 214 -20.84 2.94 -10.66
CA TYR A 214 -20.02 3.68 -9.70
C TYR A 214 -18.57 3.74 -10.15
N GLY A 215 -17.84 4.76 -9.73
CA GLY A 215 -16.40 4.87 -9.95
C GLY A 215 -15.81 6.10 -9.29
N SER A 216 -14.49 6.17 -9.18
CA SER A 216 -13.82 7.40 -8.76
C SER A 216 -13.93 8.44 -9.86
N LEU A 217 -14.38 9.65 -9.51
CA LEU A 217 -14.42 10.80 -10.40
C LEU A 217 -13.15 11.68 -10.29
N GLY A 218 -12.13 11.16 -9.60
CA GLY A 218 -10.82 11.79 -9.45
C GLY A 218 -10.91 13.13 -8.72
N VAL A 219 -10.32 14.18 -9.30
CA VAL A 219 -10.28 15.54 -8.71
C VAL A 219 -11.34 16.50 -9.28
N LEU A 220 -12.14 16.03 -10.24
CA LEU A 220 -13.05 16.88 -11.03
C LEU A 220 -14.53 16.60 -10.76
N GLY A 221 -14.86 15.57 -9.99
CA GLY A 221 -16.22 15.19 -9.66
C GLY A 221 -16.31 14.51 -8.30
N GLY A 222 -17.55 14.22 -7.88
CA GLY A 222 -17.81 13.64 -6.56
C GLY A 222 -17.33 14.55 -5.44
N GLU A 223 -16.61 13.96 -4.50
CA GLU A 223 -15.92 14.65 -3.41
C GLU A 223 -14.56 15.26 -3.83
N GLY A 224 -14.09 14.91 -5.02
CA GLY A 224 -12.83 15.35 -5.60
C GLY A 224 -12.84 16.84 -5.95
N LYS A 225 -11.71 17.50 -5.72
CA LYS A 225 -11.58 18.95 -5.95
C LYS A 225 -10.13 19.43 -5.97
N MET A 226 -9.80 20.31 -6.91
CA MET A 226 -8.56 21.09 -6.84
C MET A 226 -8.66 22.26 -5.84
N LEU A 227 -7.65 22.39 -4.98
CA LEU A 227 -7.45 23.50 -4.05
C LEU A 227 -6.36 24.46 -4.54
N VAL A 228 -5.23 23.91 -5.02
CA VAL A 228 -4.09 24.63 -5.60
C VAL A 228 -3.61 23.91 -6.87
N GLY A 229 -3.11 24.68 -7.84
CA GLY A 229 -2.49 24.14 -9.05
C GLY A 229 -3.45 23.95 -10.23
N ASP A 230 -2.93 23.39 -11.32
CA ASP A 230 -3.70 23.08 -12.52
C ASP A 230 -4.22 21.64 -12.47
N ALA A 231 -5.53 21.45 -12.55
CA ALA A 231 -6.15 20.13 -12.64
C ALA A 231 -5.62 19.32 -13.85
N GLY A 232 -5.21 20.02 -14.90
CA GLY A 232 -4.59 19.42 -16.07
C GLY A 232 -3.34 18.62 -15.71
N ALA A 233 -2.59 18.96 -14.65
CA ALA A 233 -1.41 18.22 -14.22
C ALA A 233 -1.70 16.78 -13.78
N ILE A 234 -2.94 16.48 -13.41
CA ILE A 234 -3.38 15.15 -12.98
C ILE A 234 -3.86 14.39 -14.21
N VAL A 235 -3.08 13.40 -14.63
CA VAL A 235 -3.31 12.60 -15.84
C VAL A 235 -4.39 11.55 -15.59
N ALA A 236 -4.34 10.91 -14.42
CA ALA A 236 -5.30 9.91 -13.99
C ALA A 236 -5.41 9.90 -12.46
N ALA A 237 -6.55 9.44 -11.97
CA ALA A 237 -6.77 9.09 -10.58
C ALA A 237 -7.73 7.88 -10.55
N THR A 238 -7.47 6.92 -9.66
CA THR A 238 -8.36 5.79 -9.39
C THR A 238 -8.23 5.37 -7.93
N THR A 239 -9.07 4.43 -7.52
CA THR A 239 -9.13 3.92 -6.15
C THR A 239 -9.27 2.41 -6.15
N SER A 240 -8.96 1.77 -5.02
CA SER A 240 -9.16 0.31 -4.90
C SER A 240 -10.60 -0.08 -5.19
N ILE A 241 -11.60 0.67 -4.71
CA ILE A 241 -13.00 0.35 -4.96
C ILE A 241 -13.44 0.58 -6.43
N ASP A 242 -12.93 1.62 -7.12
CA ASP A 242 -13.16 1.78 -8.57
C ASP A 242 -12.57 0.61 -9.35
N ARG A 243 -11.36 0.19 -8.98
CA ARG A 243 -10.68 -0.97 -9.56
C ARG A 243 -11.45 -2.27 -9.31
N ASP A 244 -11.85 -2.54 -8.08
CA ASP A 244 -12.58 -3.75 -7.72
C ASP A 244 -13.90 -3.85 -8.51
N LEU A 245 -14.71 -2.80 -8.47
CA LEU A 245 -16.03 -2.79 -9.11
C LEU A 245 -15.94 -2.82 -10.64
N ASN A 246 -14.96 -2.13 -11.24
CA ASN A 246 -14.95 -1.91 -12.70
C ASN A 246 -13.85 -2.67 -13.44
N ALA A 247 -12.61 -2.63 -12.95
CA ALA A 247 -11.47 -3.25 -13.64
C ALA A 247 -11.37 -4.75 -13.34
N CYS A 248 -11.63 -5.16 -12.09
CA CYS A 248 -11.64 -6.56 -11.68
C CYS A 248 -12.94 -7.29 -12.02
N GLY A 249 -13.99 -6.55 -12.39
CA GLY A 249 -15.27 -7.12 -12.82
C GLY A 249 -16.22 -7.47 -11.67
N TYR A 250 -16.03 -6.90 -10.48
CA TYR A 250 -16.84 -7.17 -9.29
C TYR A 250 -17.98 -6.17 -9.08
N GLY A 251 -18.50 -5.57 -10.15
CA GLY A 251 -19.52 -4.52 -10.10
C GLY A 251 -20.89 -4.92 -9.51
N ALA A 252 -21.08 -6.18 -9.11
CA ALA A 252 -22.28 -6.64 -8.41
C ALA A 252 -22.24 -6.39 -6.88
N TYR A 253 -21.07 -6.15 -6.30
CA TYR A 253 -20.88 -5.97 -4.86
C TYR A 253 -21.16 -4.52 -4.40
N THR A 254 -22.29 -3.94 -4.81
CA THR A 254 -22.69 -2.56 -4.43
C THR A 254 -23.66 -2.52 -3.24
N VAL A 255 -23.78 -3.63 -2.51
CA VAL A 255 -24.63 -3.75 -1.32
C VAL A 255 -23.79 -4.32 -0.19
N ASP A 256 -23.30 -5.53 -0.39
CA ASP A 256 -22.36 -6.22 0.47
C ASP A 256 -21.04 -6.40 -0.28
N SER A 257 -19.91 -6.28 0.41
CA SER A 257 -18.60 -6.63 -0.14
C SER A 257 -18.47 -8.17 -0.25
N PRO A 258 -17.45 -8.70 -0.92
CA PRO A 258 -17.17 -10.13 -0.81
C PRO A 258 -16.85 -10.49 0.65
N ALA A 259 -17.30 -11.66 1.09
CA ALA A 259 -17.06 -12.13 2.46
C ALA A 259 -15.57 -12.38 2.71
N THR A 260 -15.10 -12.02 3.90
CA THR A 260 -13.73 -12.26 4.36
C THR A 260 -13.68 -12.41 5.89
N ASP A 261 -12.50 -12.60 6.45
CA ASP A 261 -12.24 -12.70 7.89
C ASP A 261 -11.41 -11.51 8.40
N GLU A 262 -11.11 -11.48 9.70
CA GLU A 262 -10.32 -10.39 10.31
C GLU A 262 -8.87 -10.28 9.78
N SER A 263 -8.40 -11.30 9.05
CA SER A 263 -7.11 -11.31 8.35
C SER A 263 -7.23 -10.88 6.88
N TYR A 264 -8.44 -10.53 6.42
CA TYR A 264 -8.77 -10.20 5.04
C TYR A 264 -8.39 -11.32 4.06
N THR A 265 -8.62 -12.59 4.44
CA THR A 265 -8.43 -13.74 3.55
C THR A 265 -9.22 -13.52 2.24
N PRO A 266 -8.59 -13.61 1.05
CA PRO A 266 -9.27 -13.37 -0.21
C PRO A 266 -10.49 -14.31 -0.40
N SER A 267 -11.60 -13.75 -0.87
CA SER A 267 -12.81 -14.51 -1.19
C SER A 267 -12.64 -15.36 -2.44
N ASP A 268 -13.13 -16.61 -2.44
CA ASP A 268 -13.13 -17.45 -3.65
C ASP A 268 -13.94 -16.86 -4.81
N GLU A 269 -14.96 -16.05 -4.52
CA GLU A 269 -15.82 -15.42 -5.52
C GLU A 269 -15.22 -14.14 -6.11
N ALA A 270 -14.35 -13.47 -5.33
CA ALA A 270 -13.68 -12.25 -5.71
C ALA A 270 -12.22 -12.23 -5.21
N PRO A 271 -11.36 -13.14 -5.70
CA PRO A 271 -10.01 -13.35 -5.15
C PRO A 271 -9.10 -12.13 -5.32
N ASN A 272 -9.44 -11.23 -6.25
CA ASN A 272 -8.67 -10.03 -6.54
C ASN A 272 -9.17 -8.77 -5.81
N TRP A 273 -10.22 -8.89 -4.98
CA TRP A 273 -10.76 -7.75 -4.24
C TRP A 273 -9.70 -7.16 -3.31
N ASP A 274 -9.50 -5.84 -3.39
CA ASP A 274 -8.59 -5.11 -2.54
C ASP A 274 -9.39 -4.49 -1.38
N TYR A 275 -9.38 -5.20 -0.24
CA TYR A 275 -10.01 -4.73 0.97
C TYR A 275 -9.37 -3.45 1.53
N ARG A 276 -8.18 -3.05 1.09
CA ARG A 276 -7.57 -1.80 1.58
C ARG A 276 -8.23 -0.61 0.89
N VAL A 277 -8.32 0.52 1.61
CA VAL A 277 -8.65 1.80 0.99
C VAL A 277 -7.39 2.39 0.38
N VAL A 278 -7.33 2.41 -0.96
CA VAL A 278 -6.18 2.86 -1.74
C VAL A 278 -6.61 3.95 -2.70
N TYR A 279 -5.78 4.99 -2.82
CA TYR A 279 -5.89 6.03 -3.83
C TYR A 279 -4.63 6.02 -4.68
N ASP A 280 -4.77 5.99 -5.99
CA ASP A 280 -3.67 6.09 -6.95
C ASP A 280 -3.86 7.35 -7.80
N VAL A 281 -2.81 8.17 -7.94
CA VAL A 281 -2.80 9.36 -8.80
C VAL A 281 -1.55 9.43 -9.66
N TRP A 282 -1.73 9.87 -10.91
CA TRP A 282 -0.66 10.05 -11.89
C TRP A 282 -0.54 11.52 -12.24
N LEU A 283 0.62 12.10 -11.97
CA LEU A 283 0.92 13.53 -12.13
C LEU A 283 1.90 13.71 -13.29
N ARG A 284 1.71 14.72 -14.14
CA ARG A 284 2.74 15.08 -15.14
C ARG A 284 3.96 15.65 -14.43
N ALA A 285 5.14 15.08 -14.67
CA ALA A 285 6.39 15.60 -14.11
C ALA A 285 6.67 17.05 -14.56
N SER A 286 6.20 17.43 -15.75
CA SER A 286 6.31 18.81 -16.26
C SER A 286 5.60 19.86 -15.39
N ALA A 287 4.67 19.45 -14.52
CA ALA A 287 4.01 20.36 -13.58
C ALA A 287 4.97 20.98 -12.56
N PHE A 288 6.11 20.31 -12.30
CA PHE A 288 7.11 20.74 -11.32
C PHE A 288 8.28 21.53 -11.94
N GLY A 289 8.22 21.78 -13.25
CA GLY A 289 9.23 22.56 -13.98
C GLY A 289 10.66 22.02 -13.82
N ASP A 290 11.63 22.93 -13.86
CA ASP A 290 13.05 22.58 -13.74
C ASP A 290 13.45 22.13 -12.31
N ALA A 291 12.61 22.41 -11.30
CA ALA A 291 12.84 21.98 -9.93
C ALA A 291 12.61 20.48 -9.75
N GLY A 292 11.81 19.86 -10.64
CA GLY A 292 11.43 18.46 -10.54
C GLY A 292 10.45 18.21 -9.39
N PHE A 293 9.96 16.98 -9.30
CA PHE A 293 9.10 16.54 -8.21
C PHE A 293 9.83 16.62 -6.87
N GLY A 294 9.14 17.11 -5.83
CA GLY A 294 9.63 17.13 -4.45
C GLY A 294 9.05 15.97 -3.66
N ASP A 295 7.86 16.18 -3.10
CA ASP A 295 7.22 15.23 -2.18
C ASP A 295 5.69 15.21 -2.34
N ALA A 296 5.07 14.14 -1.84
CA ALA A 296 3.63 13.95 -1.76
C ALA A 296 3.22 13.71 -0.30
N VAL A 297 2.58 14.72 0.29
CA VAL A 297 2.28 14.75 1.73
C VAL A 297 0.78 14.66 1.98
N ILE A 298 0.41 13.95 3.04
CA ILE A 298 -0.94 13.97 3.61
C ILE A 298 -0.91 14.59 5.02
N SER A 299 -1.96 15.33 5.38
CA SER A 299 -2.08 15.98 6.69
C SER A 299 -3.11 15.30 7.61
N TYR A 300 -4.02 14.51 7.03
CA TYR A 300 -5.00 13.70 7.74
C TYR A 300 -5.45 12.51 6.88
N VAL A 301 -6.06 11.53 7.55
CA VAL A 301 -6.84 10.46 6.91
C VAL A 301 -8.31 10.67 7.23
N HIS A 302 -9.19 10.31 6.29
CA HIS A 302 -10.64 10.46 6.44
C HIS A 302 -11.41 9.27 5.88
N ALA A 303 -12.38 8.79 6.65
CA ALA A 303 -13.38 7.81 6.26
C ALA A 303 -14.62 7.99 7.15
N SER A 304 -15.84 7.92 6.61
CA SER A 304 -17.06 8.03 7.41
C SER A 304 -18.08 6.94 7.03
N PRO A 305 -18.36 5.98 7.93
CA PRO A 305 -17.77 5.83 9.26
C PRO A 305 -16.34 5.28 9.19
N SER A 306 -15.46 5.73 10.07
CA SER A 306 -14.22 5.00 10.36
C SER A 306 -14.43 3.96 11.47
N LYS A 307 -13.49 3.02 11.61
CA LYS A 307 -13.41 2.12 12.77
C LYS A 307 -12.93 2.82 14.04
N TYR A 308 -12.46 4.06 13.91
CA TYR A 308 -11.94 4.87 15.00
C TYR A 308 -13.04 5.74 15.62
N PRO A 309 -12.81 6.32 16.81
CA PRO A 309 -13.75 7.26 17.42
C PRO A 309 -13.99 8.55 16.62
N SER A 310 -13.19 8.80 15.58
CA SER A 310 -13.26 9.98 14.72
C SER A 310 -13.09 9.56 13.27
N ASP A 311 -13.97 10.04 12.41
CA ASP A 311 -13.93 9.83 10.96
C ASP A 311 -12.76 10.57 10.29
N THR A 312 -12.15 11.52 10.99
CA THR A 312 -10.95 12.23 10.53
C THR A 312 -9.87 12.18 11.60
N VAL A 313 -8.66 11.79 11.21
CA VAL A 313 -7.50 11.73 12.10
C VAL A 313 -6.34 12.48 11.47
N VAL A 314 -5.80 13.47 12.18
CA VAL A 314 -4.58 14.17 11.77
C VAL A 314 -3.40 13.21 11.88
N VAL A 315 -2.55 13.19 10.86
CA VAL A 315 -1.37 12.34 10.80
C VAL A 315 -0.11 13.17 10.56
N THR A 316 1.03 12.61 10.95
CA THR A 316 2.35 13.21 10.73
C THR A 316 3.31 12.18 10.15
N PRO A 317 4.21 12.59 9.23
CA PRO A 317 5.25 11.71 8.73
C PRO A 317 6.14 11.16 9.84
N GLY A 318 6.61 9.92 9.68
CA GLY A 318 7.55 9.26 10.58
C GLY A 318 8.27 8.12 9.86
N PRO A 319 9.32 7.54 10.48
CA PRO A 319 10.07 6.45 9.88
C PRO A 319 9.14 5.25 9.62
N CYS A 320 9.27 4.62 8.46
CA CYS A 320 8.55 3.38 8.21
C CYS A 320 9.10 2.26 9.11
N PRO A 321 8.25 1.34 9.61
CA PRO A 321 8.70 0.20 10.38
C PRO A 321 9.72 -0.60 9.55
N PRO A 322 10.80 -1.12 10.15
CA PRO A 322 11.73 -1.96 9.43
C PRO A 322 10.98 -3.19 8.91
N THR A 323 11.31 -3.62 7.70
CA THR A 323 10.90 -4.97 7.28
C THR A 323 11.48 -5.97 8.26
N PRO A 324 10.70 -6.94 8.75
CA PRO A 324 11.26 -8.08 9.45
C PRO A 324 12.36 -8.64 8.56
N CYS A 325 13.61 -8.65 9.04
CA CYS A 325 14.68 -9.28 8.31
C CYS A 325 14.26 -10.74 8.12
N GLU A 326 14.10 -11.17 6.86
CA GLU A 326 14.15 -12.60 6.57
C GLU A 326 15.55 -13.03 7.03
N ASP A 327 15.62 -13.89 8.06
CA ASP A 327 16.89 -14.37 8.59
C ASP A 327 17.75 -14.90 7.43
N GLU A 328 19.00 -14.44 7.40
CA GLU A 328 19.97 -14.67 6.33
C GLU A 328 19.95 -16.12 5.83
N ASP A 329 19.83 -16.30 4.51
CA ASP A 329 20.07 -17.57 3.84
C ASP A 329 21.39 -18.17 4.37
N PRO A 330 21.38 -19.34 5.02
CA PRO A 330 22.59 -19.89 5.61
C PRO A 330 23.65 -20.07 4.51
N PRO A 331 24.93 -19.72 4.78
CA PRO A 331 25.95 -19.63 3.76
C PRO A 331 26.03 -20.94 2.97
N GLY A 332 25.78 -20.84 1.66
CA GLY A 332 25.90 -21.94 0.73
C GLY A 332 27.27 -22.59 0.88
N GLY A 333 27.30 -23.79 1.46
CA GLY A 333 28.52 -24.56 1.64
C GLY A 333 29.15 -24.85 0.28
N GLU A 334 30.27 -24.20 0.01
CA GLU A 334 31.12 -24.51 -1.14
C GLU A 334 31.50 -26.00 -1.13
N GLY A 335 31.38 -26.61 -2.31
CA GLY A 335 31.57 -28.04 -2.50
C GLY A 335 32.97 -28.55 -2.11
N GLY A 336 32.99 -29.67 -1.41
CA GLY A 336 34.15 -30.55 -1.28
C GLY A 336 33.83 -31.94 -1.82
N GLU A 337 34.30 -32.23 -3.03
CA GLU A 337 34.35 -33.60 -3.56
C GLU A 337 35.27 -34.48 -2.71
N GLY A 338 34.82 -35.69 -2.33
CA GLY A 338 35.74 -36.76 -1.98
C GLY A 338 35.23 -37.85 -1.03
N GLY A 339 35.00 -39.06 -1.56
CA GLY A 339 35.34 -40.30 -0.87
C GLY A 339 34.18 -41.17 -0.35
N ALA A 340 33.94 -42.28 -1.05
CA ALA A 340 33.04 -43.35 -0.65
C ALA A 340 33.57 -44.21 0.51
N ALA A 341 32.69 -44.62 1.44
CA ALA A 341 32.62 -45.97 2.02
C ALA A 341 31.31 -46.17 2.84
N PRO A 342 30.75 -47.39 2.93
CA PRO A 342 29.45 -47.63 3.56
C PRO A 342 29.55 -48.24 4.97
N GLY A 343 28.61 -47.90 5.84
CA GLY A 343 28.19 -48.74 6.96
C GLY A 343 27.99 -48.01 8.30
N GLY A 344 26.82 -48.22 8.91
CA GLY A 344 26.62 -48.06 10.36
C GLY A 344 25.55 -47.06 10.78
N ASP A 345 24.31 -47.54 10.94
CA ASP A 345 23.24 -47.00 11.79
C ASP A 345 23.55 -47.26 13.29
N PRO A 346 22.86 -46.71 14.32
CA PRO A 346 22.13 -45.44 14.53
C PRO A 346 22.74 -44.61 15.69
N GLY A 347 22.42 -43.31 15.79
CA GLY A 347 22.50 -42.62 17.09
C GLY A 347 22.72 -41.12 17.05
N GLY A 348 21.61 -40.38 17.05
CA GLY A 348 21.39 -39.11 17.74
C GLY A 348 22.43 -37.99 17.62
N ASP A 349 22.09 -36.95 16.86
CA ASP A 349 22.51 -35.58 17.16
C ASP A 349 21.40 -34.59 16.70
N PRO A 350 21.14 -33.48 17.43
CA PRO A 350 19.95 -32.65 17.32
C PRO A 350 20.20 -31.50 16.33
N GLY A 351 19.94 -31.74 15.05
CA GLY A 351 19.91 -30.70 14.03
C GLY A 351 18.47 -30.45 13.59
N GLY A 352 17.69 -29.78 14.44
CA GLY A 352 16.37 -29.31 14.07
C GLY A 352 16.50 -28.07 13.20
N GLU A 353 16.02 -28.14 11.96
CA GLU A 353 15.61 -26.97 11.19
C GLU A 353 14.76 -26.05 12.08
N PRO A 354 14.77 -24.71 11.89
CA PRO A 354 13.81 -23.84 12.56
C PRO A 354 12.43 -24.15 11.99
N THR A 355 11.82 -25.22 12.48
CA THR A 355 10.39 -25.43 12.34
C THR A 355 9.76 -24.37 13.22
N CYS A 356 9.03 -23.45 12.60
CA CYS A 356 8.05 -22.65 13.33
C CYS A 356 7.21 -23.57 14.24
N ARG A 357 6.62 -22.99 15.28
CA ARG A 357 5.88 -23.68 16.32
C ARG A 357 4.39 -23.49 16.07
N ASP A 358 3.67 -24.60 16.00
CA ASP A 358 2.21 -24.56 15.97
C ASP A 358 1.66 -23.93 17.26
N GLN A 359 0.39 -23.52 17.22
CA GLN A 359 -0.36 -23.01 18.36
C GLN A 359 -0.14 -23.85 19.63
N GLY A 360 0.24 -23.19 20.72
CA GLY A 360 0.59 -23.79 22.01
C GLY A 360 2.06 -24.20 22.16
N GLY A 361 2.88 -24.08 21.10
CA GLY A 361 4.32 -24.31 21.17
C GLY A 361 5.07 -23.21 21.92
N GLU A 362 6.20 -23.55 22.54
CA GLU A 362 7.05 -22.58 23.23
C GLU A 362 7.75 -21.65 22.24
N CYS A 363 7.76 -20.35 22.53
CA CYS A 363 8.34 -19.32 21.68
C CYS A 363 9.09 -18.28 22.52
N GLN A 364 9.99 -17.55 21.89
CA GLN A 364 10.66 -16.37 22.43
C GLN A 364 10.23 -15.10 21.69
N VAL A 365 9.93 -15.22 20.40
CA VAL A 365 9.49 -14.12 19.54
C VAL A 365 8.32 -14.57 18.66
N ASN A 366 7.56 -13.62 18.10
CA ASN A 366 6.40 -13.92 17.26
C ASN A 366 6.74 -14.74 16.01
N ALA A 367 7.95 -14.56 15.46
CA ALA A 367 8.44 -15.32 14.31
C ALA A 367 8.62 -16.81 14.61
N ASP A 368 8.66 -17.22 15.88
CA ASP A 368 8.69 -18.63 16.24
C ASP A 368 7.35 -19.32 15.99
N CYS A 369 6.25 -18.60 15.71
CA CYS A 369 4.91 -19.18 15.54
C CYS A 369 4.58 -19.41 14.05
N CYS A 370 4.04 -20.58 13.71
CA CYS A 370 3.79 -20.97 12.31
C CYS A 370 2.64 -20.23 11.62
N SER A 371 1.67 -19.75 12.39
CA SER A 371 0.51 -19.06 11.84
C SER A 371 0.72 -17.56 11.86
N TYR A 372 0.40 -16.89 10.75
CA TYR A 372 0.36 -15.43 10.68
C TYR A 372 -0.62 -14.79 11.68
N SER A 373 -1.53 -15.58 12.25
CA SER A 373 -2.50 -15.17 13.27
C SER A 373 -2.06 -15.41 14.71
N ASP A 374 -0.88 -16.00 14.94
CA ASP A 374 -0.41 -16.37 16.27
C ASP A 374 0.73 -15.46 16.73
N TYR A 375 0.69 -15.05 18.00
CA TYR A 375 1.76 -14.27 18.64
C TYR A 375 2.39 -15.04 19.78
N CYS A 376 3.65 -14.74 20.05
CA CYS A 376 4.33 -15.27 21.21
C CYS A 376 3.90 -14.51 22.46
N LEU A 377 2.92 -15.07 23.19
CA LEU A 377 2.39 -14.50 24.42
C LEU A 377 2.78 -15.39 25.61
N ASP A 378 3.41 -14.78 26.61
CA ASP A 378 3.93 -15.46 27.81
C ASP A 378 4.82 -16.69 27.51
N GLY A 379 5.56 -16.64 26.38
CA GLY A 379 6.46 -17.71 25.94
C GLY A 379 5.77 -18.87 25.24
N THR A 380 4.51 -18.71 24.82
CA THR A 380 3.75 -19.69 24.03
C THR A 380 3.07 -19.05 22.82
N CYS A 381 3.05 -19.74 21.68
CA CYS A 381 2.32 -19.32 20.50
C CYS A 381 0.83 -19.38 20.78
N GLN A 382 0.17 -18.23 20.83
CA GLN A 382 -1.25 -18.11 21.09
C GLN A 382 -1.93 -17.38 19.95
N PRO A 383 -3.14 -17.78 19.57
CA PRO A 383 -3.91 -17.03 18.60
C PRO A 383 -4.22 -15.66 19.20
N ILE A 384 -4.44 -14.67 18.35
CA ILE A 384 -4.96 -13.37 18.79
C ILE A 384 -6.34 -13.59 19.41
N GLU A 385 -6.40 -13.72 20.74
CA GLU A 385 -7.65 -13.60 21.46
C GLU A 385 -7.97 -12.11 21.58
N VAL A 386 -8.68 -11.60 20.57
CA VAL A 386 -9.35 -10.30 20.70
C VAL A 386 -10.39 -10.44 21.81
N PRO A 387 -10.35 -9.61 22.87
CA PRO A 387 -11.33 -9.70 23.95
C PRO A 387 -12.74 -9.46 23.38
N ARG A 388 -13.57 -10.53 23.41
CA ARG A 388 -15.00 -10.47 23.08
C ARG A 388 -15.70 -9.31 23.76
#